data_AF-A0A2G9ZPX6-F1
#
_entry.id   AF-A0A2G9ZPX6-F1
#
_cell.length_a   1.000
_cell.length_b   1.000
_cell.length_c   1.000
_cell.angle_alpha   90.00
_cell.angle_beta   90.00
_cell.angle_gamma   90.00
#
_symmetry.space_group_name_H-M   'P 1'
#
loop_
_entity.id
_entity.type
_entity.pdbx_description
1 polymer ?
#
loop_
_entity_poly.entity_id
_entity_poly.type
_entity_poly.pdbx_seq_one_letter_code
_entity_poly.pdbx_strand_id
1 'polypeptide(L)'
;MKEIDARGLACPAPVLQTRAALQEAKPAAVKVRVDNPASQQNVKRFLESQGFETVLENEGEDYLVIGRFKEAPMPGEAAIHKKESQAKKILVMCTADRMGSGDDILGKKLMINLIRTLKEMGPDLWRLVLVNNGVKLAIEGSEVLEDLKSLEQDGLKILVCGTCLNYFKLLEKKRVGETTNMLDIVTAMQLADKVINL
;
A
#
# COMPACT_ATOMS: atom_id res chain seq x y z
N MET A 1 1.77 3.85 27.39
CA MET A 1 2.43 3.52 26.11
C MET A 1 2.50 2.00 26.01
N LYS A 2 1.96 1.39 24.94
CA LYS A 2 1.95 -0.07 24.76
C LYS A 2 3.27 -0.51 24.14
N GLU A 3 3.94 -1.49 24.74
CA GLU A 3 5.18 -2.04 24.19
C GLU A 3 4.93 -3.41 23.57
N ILE A 4 5.57 -3.67 22.43
CA ILE A 4 5.43 -4.89 21.64
C ILE A 4 6.84 -5.34 21.25
N ASP A 5 7.24 -6.52 21.71
CA ASP A 5 8.46 -7.17 21.27
C ASP A 5 8.12 -8.17 20.16
N ALA A 6 8.56 -7.88 18.95
CA ALA A 6 8.32 -8.68 17.75
C ALA A 6 9.63 -9.14 17.10
N ARG A 7 10.72 -9.23 17.89
CA ARG A 7 11.99 -9.82 17.46
C ARG A 7 11.84 -11.32 17.19
N GLY A 8 12.68 -11.86 16.30
CA GLY A 8 12.65 -13.27 15.86
C GLY A 8 11.48 -13.61 14.93
N LEU A 9 10.60 -12.66 14.63
CA LEU A 9 9.42 -12.88 13.81
C LEU A 9 9.67 -12.44 12.36
N ALA A 10 9.52 -13.39 11.44
CA ALA A 10 9.48 -13.07 10.02
C ALA A 10 8.21 -12.27 9.67
N CYS A 11 8.35 -11.33 8.73
CA CYS A 11 7.18 -10.66 8.14
C CYS A 11 6.21 -11.72 7.57
N PRO A 12 4.87 -11.60 7.82
CA PRO A 12 4.16 -10.41 8.29
C PRO A 12 3.87 -10.32 9.80
N ALA A 13 4.40 -11.25 10.62
CA ALA A 13 3.99 -11.39 12.02
C ALA A 13 4.15 -10.12 12.89
N PRO A 14 5.24 -9.31 12.79
CA PRO A 14 5.37 -8.08 13.57
C PRO A 14 4.23 -7.07 13.36
N VAL A 15 3.75 -6.91 12.12
CA VAL A 15 2.65 -5.98 11.81
C VAL A 15 1.31 -6.52 12.32
N LEU A 16 1.08 -7.83 12.19
CA LEU A 16 -0.14 -8.46 12.69
C LEU A 16 -0.26 -8.37 14.21
N GLN A 17 0.84 -8.57 14.95
CA GLN A 17 0.88 -8.38 16.40
C GLN A 17 0.65 -6.92 16.79
N THR A 18 1.30 -5.98 16.07
CA THR A 18 1.08 -4.55 16.27
C THR A 18 -0.39 -4.18 16.11
N ARG A 19 -1.04 -4.65 15.04
CA ARG A 19 -2.47 -4.44 14.80
C ARG A 19 -3.34 -5.00 15.92
N ALA A 20 -3.10 -6.25 16.34
CA ALA A 20 -3.88 -6.87 17.41
C ALA A 20 -3.81 -6.04 18.69
N ALA A 21 -2.61 -5.59 19.06
CA ALA A 21 -2.40 -4.73 20.23
C ALA A 21 -3.10 -3.36 20.12
N LEU A 22 -3.14 -2.75 18.93
CA LEU A 22 -3.85 -1.49 18.71
C LEU A 22 -5.37 -1.65 18.81
N GLN A 23 -5.92 -2.77 18.30
CA GLN A 23 -7.35 -3.04 18.36
C GLN A 23 -7.84 -3.35 19.77
N GLU A 24 -7.03 -4.09 20.54
CA GLU A 24 -7.36 -4.49 21.91
C GLU A 24 -7.26 -3.31 22.90
N ALA A 25 -6.15 -2.56 22.85
CA ALA A 25 -5.84 -1.58 23.88
C ALA A 25 -6.12 -0.12 23.48
N LYS A 26 -6.35 0.17 22.18
CA LYS A 26 -6.48 1.52 21.60
C LYS A 26 -5.51 2.55 22.24
N PRO A 27 -4.20 2.27 22.29
CA PRO A 27 -3.27 3.10 23.04
C PRO A 27 -2.97 4.41 22.29
N ALA A 28 -2.83 5.51 23.02
CA ALA A 28 -2.38 6.79 22.46
C ALA A 28 -0.91 6.76 21.97
N ALA A 29 -0.12 5.80 22.45
CA ALA A 29 1.26 5.59 22.00
C ALA A 29 1.65 4.12 22.06
N VAL A 30 2.40 3.66 21.06
CA VAL A 30 2.90 2.30 20.91
C VAL A 30 4.40 2.31 20.60
N LYS A 31 5.15 1.36 21.13
CA LYS A 31 6.55 1.08 20.78
C LYS A 31 6.67 -0.36 20.36
N VAL A 32 7.19 -0.58 19.17
CA VAL A 32 7.39 -1.90 18.58
C VAL A 32 8.87 -2.12 18.38
N ARG A 33 9.41 -3.20 18.94
CA ARG A 33 10.80 -3.63 18.76
C ARG A 33 10.85 -4.76 17.75
N VAL A 34 11.74 -4.66 16.77
CA VAL A 34 11.97 -5.65 15.71
C VAL A 34 13.48 -5.81 15.46
N ASP A 35 13.87 -6.90 14.83
CA ASP A 35 15.29 -7.29 14.64
C ASP A 35 15.78 -7.13 13.19
N ASN A 36 14.94 -6.61 12.30
CA ASN A 36 15.32 -6.44 10.90
C ASN A 36 14.70 -5.17 10.28
N PRO A 37 15.41 -4.53 9.32
CA PRO A 37 15.01 -3.25 8.75
C PRO A 37 13.71 -3.36 7.92
N ALA A 38 13.45 -4.51 7.29
CA ALA A 38 12.21 -4.72 6.54
C ALA A 38 10.98 -4.68 7.46
N SER A 39 11.07 -5.30 8.63
CA SER A 39 10.01 -5.30 9.63
C SER A 39 9.83 -3.90 10.24
N GLN A 40 10.92 -3.16 10.47
CA GLN A 40 10.86 -1.76 10.94
C GLN A 40 10.06 -0.90 9.96
N GLN A 41 10.38 -0.98 8.67
CA GLN A 41 9.71 -0.20 7.63
C GLN A 41 8.25 -0.62 7.44
N ASN A 42 7.93 -1.91 7.55
CA ASN A 42 6.55 -2.40 7.45
C ASN A 42 5.69 -1.95 8.64
N VAL A 43 6.22 -2.02 9.87
CA VAL A 43 5.53 -1.54 11.07
C VAL A 43 5.34 -0.04 11.03
N LYS A 44 6.34 0.73 10.61
CA LYS A 44 6.24 2.18 10.38
C LYS A 44 5.07 2.50 9.45
N ARG A 45 5.06 1.92 8.24
CA ARG A 45 4.02 2.14 7.24
C ARG A 45 2.64 1.75 7.75
N PHE A 46 2.55 0.65 8.52
CA PHE A 46 1.30 0.26 9.16
C PHE A 46 0.82 1.29 10.18
N LEU A 47 1.66 1.73 11.12
CA LEU A 47 1.28 2.73 12.13
C LEU A 47 0.87 4.07 11.51
N GLU A 48 1.61 4.56 10.51
CA GLU A 48 1.26 5.79 9.77
C GLU A 48 -0.12 5.65 9.09
N SER A 49 -0.43 4.47 8.55
CA SER A 49 -1.74 4.21 7.96
C SER A 49 -2.90 4.21 8.96
N GLN A 50 -2.61 3.98 10.25
CA GLN A 50 -3.56 4.04 11.35
C GLN A 50 -3.65 5.43 11.98
N GLY A 51 -2.98 6.45 11.43
CA GLY A 51 -3.03 7.83 11.94
C GLY A 51 -2.01 8.15 13.04
N PHE A 52 -1.01 7.29 13.26
CA PHE A 52 0.09 7.57 14.17
C PHE A 52 1.19 8.37 13.45
N GLU A 53 1.81 9.31 14.16
CA GLU A 53 3.15 9.79 13.80
C GLU A 53 4.19 8.82 14.33
N THR A 54 5.13 8.42 13.48
CA THR A 54 6.14 7.42 13.83
C THR A 54 7.54 8.01 13.89
N VAL A 55 8.29 7.64 14.94
CA VAL A 55 9.73 7.89 15.08
C VAL A 55 10.46 6.55 15.02
N LEU A 56 11.55 6.49 14.28
CA LEU A 56 12.43 5.33 14.21
C LEU A 56 13.65 5.56 15.11
N GLU A 57 13.97 4.57 15.93
CA GLU A 57 15.16 4.56 16.77
C GLU A 57 15.89 3.22 16.59
N ASN A 58 17.18 3.19 16.94
CA ASN A 58 17.99 1.97 17.00
C ASN A 58 18.48 1.78 18.44
N GLU A 59 18.43 0.55 18.94
CA GLU A 59 18.88 0.20 20.28
C GLU A 59 19.78 -1.05 20.18
N GLY A 60 21.09 -0.82 20.06
CA GLY A 60 22.04 -1.89 19.77
C GLY A 60 21.84 -2.47 18.36
N GLU A 61 21.59 -3.77 18.27
CA GLU A 61 21.25 -4.47 17.01
C GLU A 61 19.74 -4.44 16.70
N ASP A 62 18.91 -3.95 17.63
CA ASP A 62 17.46 -3.91 17.49
C ASP A 62 16.98 -2.58 16.90
N TYR A 63 15.86 -2.67 16.18
CA TYR A 63 15.15 -1.54 15.58
C TYR A 63 13.87 -1.24 16.36
N LEU A 64 13.62 0.03 16.64
CA LEU A 64 12.43 0.51 17.33
C LEU A 64 11.56 1.36 16.40
N VAL A 65 10.24 1.13 16.48
CA VAL A 65 9.22 1.97 15.85
C VAL A 65 8.30 2.51 16.95
N ILE A 66 8.36 3.80 17.20
CA ILE A 66 7.55 4.49 18.21
C ILE A 66 6.45 5.25 17.49
N GLY A 67 5.20 4.81 17.62
CA GLY A 67 4.02 5.52 17.12
C GLY A 67 3.35 6.32 18.22
N ARG A 68 3.01 7.58 17.97
CA ARG A 68 2.10 8.38 18.81
C ARG A 68 0.88 8.76 17.99
N PHE A 69 -0.31 8.48 18.50
CA PHE A 69 -1.56 8.83 17.83
C PHE A 69 -1.65 10.35 17.81
N LYS A 70 -1.99 10.94 16.66
CA LYS A 70 -2.33 12.37 16.64
C LYS A 70 -3.56 12.57 17.51
N GLU A 71 -3.41 13.21 18.67
CA GLU A 71 -4.56 13.77 19.36
C GLU A 71 -5.26 14.71 18.38
N ALA A 72 -6.55 14.49 18.15
CA ALA A 72 -7.37 15.49 17.50
C ALA A 72 -7.31 16.77 18.34
N PRO A 73 -7.27 17.97 17.73
CA PRO A 73 -7.45 19.19 18.49
C PRO A 73 -8.74 19.09 19.32
N MET A 74 -8.68 19.54 20.57
CA MET A 74 -9.80 19.54 21.52
C MET A 74 -11.08 20.13 20.89
N PRO A 75 -12.29 19.67 21.29
CA PRO A 75 -13.54 20.19 20.77
C PRO A 75 -13.76 21.61 21.28
N GLY A 76 -13.35 22.58 20.48
CA GLY A 76 -13.37 23.99 20.82
C GLY A 76 -13.31 24.89 19.59
N GLU A 77 -14.00 24.49 18.52
CA GLU A 77 -14.62 25.35 17.51
C GLU A 77 -15.29 24.43 16.51
N ALA A 78 -16.63 24.40 16.55
CA ALA A 78 -17.42 23.73 15.55
C ALA A 78 -17.28 24.49 14.23
N ALA A 79 -16.16 24.29 13.52
CA ALA A 79 -16.17 24.38 12.08
C ALA A 79 -17.15 23.31 11.63
N ILE A 80 -18.29 23.78 11.14
CA ILE A 80 -19.27 22.99 10.40
C ILE A 80 -18.54 22.50 9.15
N HIS A 81 -17.70 21.47 9.30
CA HIS A 81 -17.32 20.64 8.19
C HIS A 81 -18.61 19.94 7.80
N LYS A 82 -19.25 20.47 6.75
CA LYS A 82 -20.13 19.66 5.91
C LYS A 82 -19.49 18.28 5.81
N LYS A 83 -20.26 17.23 6.10
CA LYS A 83 -19.92 15.87 5.68
C LYS A 83 -19.71 15.90 4.17
N GLU A 84 -18.52 16.28 3.72
CA GLU A 84 -18.01 15.82 2.45
C GLU A 84 -18.03 14.30 2.59
N SER A 85 -18.78 13.63 1.72
CA SER A 85 -18.70 12.18 1.64
C SER A 85 -17.23 11.85 1.39
N GLN A 86 -16.55 11.27 2.38
CA GLN A 86 -15.18 10.79 2.19
C GLN A 86 -15.18 9.92 0.92
N ALA A 87 -14.33 10.28 -0.05
CA ALA A 87 -14.16 9.48 -1.25
C ALA A 87 -13.88 8.03 -0.84
N LYS A 88 -14.55 7.08 -1.49
CA LYS A 88 -14.39 5.65 -1.17
C LYS A 88 -13.00 5.23 -1.57
N LYS A 89 -12.29 4.48 -0.73
CA LYS A 89 -10.97 3.93 -1.06
C LYS A 89 -11.12 2.68 -1.92
N ILE A 90 -11.18 2.84 -3.24
CA ILE A 90 -11.19 1.71 -4.18
C ILE A 90 -9.76 1.31 -4.53
N LEU A 91 -9.45 0.04 -4.30
CA LEU A 91 -8.21 -0.59 -4.74
C LEU A 91 -8.50 -1.50 -5.94
N VAL A 92 -7.76 -1.30 -7.03
CA VAL A 92 -7.77 -2.19 -8.19
C VAL A 92 -6.53 -3.07 -8.14
N MET A 93 -6.69 -4.39 -8.19
CA MET A 93 -5.61 -5.36 -8.27
C MET A 93 -5.55 -5.95 -9.68
N CYS A 94 -4.45 -5.72 -10.40
CA CYS A 94 -4.16 -6.35 -11.68
C CYS A 94 -3.18 -7.50 -11.50
N THR A 95 -3.64 -8.72 -11.79
CA THR A 95 -2.82 -9.94 -11.69
C THR A 95 -2.16 -10.36 -13.00
N ALA A 96 -2.56 -9.74 -14.12
CA ALA A 96 -2.08 -10.04 -15.46
C ALA A 96 -1.80 -8.77 -16.28
N ASP A 97 -1.04 -8.93 -17.37
CA ASP A 97 -0.80 -7.92 -18.41
C ASP A 97 -1.85 -7.97 -19.53
N ARG A 98 -2.93 -8.73 -19.31
CA ARG A 98 -4.09 -8.88 -20.19
C ARG A 98 -5.36 -8.97 -19.35
N MET A 99 -6.50 -8.60 -19.93
CA MET A 99 -7.80 -8.73 -19.29
C MET A 99 -8.49 -10.04 -19.69
N GLY A 100 -8.95 -10.80 -18.70
CA GLY A 100 -9.69 -12.05 -18.90
C GLY A 100 -8.84 -13.21 -19.43
N SER A 101 -9.53 -14.30 -19.73
CA SER A 101 -8.94 -15.50 -20.36
C SER A 101 -9.67 -15.78 -21.67
N GLY A 102 -8.92 -16.17 -22.71
CA GLY A 102 -9.41 -16.29 -24.08
C GLY A 102 -8.33 -15.87 -25.06
N ASP A 103 -8.64 -14.93 -25.94
CA ASP A 103 -7.69 -14.39 -26.92
C ASP A 103 -6.71 -13.39 -26.29
N ASP A 104 -5.41 -13.66 -26.39
CA ASP A 104 -4.36 -12.84 -25.78
C ASP A 104 -4.20 -11.46 -26.44
N ILE A 105 -4.43 -11.36 -27.75
CA ILE A 105 -4.31 -10.10 -28.49
C ILE A 105 -5.42 -9.14 -28.05
N LEU A 106 -6.65 -9.65 -27.99
CA LEU A 106 -7.79 -8.91 -27.48
C LEU A 106 -7.61 -8.58 -26.00
N GLY A 107 -7.19 -9.54 -25.17
CA GLY A 107 -6.96 -9.33 -23.73
C GLY A 107 -5.97 -8.21 -23.45
N LYS A 108 -4.88 -8.10 -24.23
CA LYS A 108 -3.93 -6.98 -24.15
C LYS A 108 -4.57 -5.64 -24.54
N LYS A 109 -5.33 -5.59 -25.64
CA LYS A 109 -6.06 -4.38 -26.06
C LYS A 109 -7.06 -3.91 -24.99
N LEU A 110 -7.78 -4.85 -24.37
CA LEU A 110 -8.72 -4.57 -23.29
C LEU A 110 -8.01 -4.05 -22.05
N MET A 111 -6.85 -4.62 -21.67
CA MET A 111 -6.05 -4.12 -20.56
C MET A 111 -5.56 -2.68 -20.82
N ILE A 112 -5.09 -2.38 -22.04
CA ILE A 112 -4.69 -1.02 -22.44
C ILE A 112 -5.86 -0.04 -22.27
N ASN A 113 -7.03 -0.39 -22.80
CA ASN A 113 -8.23 0.44 -22.69
C ASN A 113 -8.68 0.63 -21.24
N LEU A 114 -8.60 -0.41 -20.41
CA LEU A 114 -8.90 -0.31 -18.98
C LEU A 114 -7.98 0.71 -18.30
N ILE A 115 -6.66 0.58 -18.43
CA ILE A 115 -5.71 1.48 -17.75
C ILE A 115 -5.96 2.94 -18.14
N ARG A 116 -6.19 3.21 -19.42
CA ARG A 116 -6.53 4.56 -19.92
C ARG A 116 -7.84 5.11 -19.38
N THR A 117 -8.76 4.23 -18.99
CA THR A 117 -10.09 4.58 -18.46
C THR A 117 -10.11 4.62 -16.93
N LEU A 118 -9.07 4.14 -16.23
CA LEU A 118 -9.05 4.11 -14.75
C LEU A 118 -9.27 5.49 -14.12
N LYS A 119 -8.79 6.57 -14.76
CA LYS A 119 -9.00 7.95 -14.29
C LYS A 119 -10.48 8.34 -14.13
N GLU A 120 -11.39 7.70 -14.86
CA GLU A 120 -12.83 7.99 -14.78
C GLU A 120 -13.46 7.53 -13.45
N MET A 121 -12.74 6.70 -12.68
CA MET A 121 -13.12 6.38 -11.30
C MET A 121 -12.93 7.59 -10.35
N GLY A 122 -12.24 8.64 -10.80
CA GLY A 122 -12.08 9.90 -10.09
C GLY A 122 -11.43 9.73 -8.71
N PRO A 123 -11.82 10.54 -7.71
CA PRO A 123 -11.18 10.54 -6.39
C PRO A 123 -11.40 9.25 -5.60
N ASP A 124 -12.31 8.37 -6.03
CA ASP A 124 -12.51 7.07 -5.39
C ASP A 124 -11.41 6.05 -5.76
N LEU A 125 -10.68 6.25 -6.86
CA LEU A 125 -9.54 5.38 -7.20
C LEU A 125 -8.36 5.71 -6.29
N TRP A 126 -8.17 4.87 -5.29
CA TRP A 126 -7.18 5.10 -4.24
C TRP A 126 -5.86 4.39 -4.49
N ARG A 127 -5.89 3.15 -5.01
CA ARG A 127 -4.67 2.35 -5.27
C ARG A 127 -4.81 1.48 -6.50
N LEU A 128 -3.71 1.32 -7.22
CA LEU A 128 -3.51 0.28 -8.23
C LEU A 128 -2.41 -0.67 -7.78
N VAL A 129 -2.72 -1.96 -7.68
CA VAL A 129 -1.77 -3.00 -7.27
C VAL A 129 -1.45 -3.88 -8.48
N LEU A 130 -0.17 -3.99 -8.81
CA LEU A 130 0.34 -4.82 -9.89
C LEU A 130 1.08 -6.02 -9.29
N VAL A 131 0.56 -7.23 -9.53
CA VAL A 131 1.14 -8.49 -9.05
C VAL A 131 1.24 -9.48 -10.21
N ASN A 132 2.05 -10.53 -10.03
CA ASN A 132 2.28 -11.56 -11.04
C ASN A 132 2.63 -10.94 -12.41
N ASN A 133 1.95 -11.31 -13.51
CA ASN A 133 2.25 -10.75 -14.83
C ASN A 133 1.87 -9.26 -14.94
N GLY A 134 0.99 -8.74 -14.08
CA GLY A 134 0.60 -7.33 -14.06
C GLY A 134 1.78 -6.38 -13.83
N VAL A 135 2.87 -6.82 -13.20
CA VAL A 135 4.08 -5.99 -13.01
C VAL A 135 4.71 -5.57 -14.34
N LYS A 136 4.46 -6.30 -15.42
CA LYS A 136 4.94 -5.96 -16.77
C LYS A 136 4.29 -4.69 -17.33
N LEU A 137 3.16 -4.24 -16.77
CA LEU A 137 2.55 -2.99 -17.18
C LEU A 137 3.38 -1.76 -16.73
N ALA A 138 4.15 -1.88 -15.65
CA ALA A 138 4.92 -0.80 -15.03
C ALA A 138 6.41 -0.72 -15.47
N ILE A 139 6.81 -1.46 -16.50
CA ILE A 139 8.20 -1.51 -16.98
C ILE A 139 8.37 -0.79 -18.32
N GLU A 140 9.64 -0.51 -18.65
CA GLU A 140 10.04 -0.07 -19.99
C GLU A 140 9.52 -1.03 -21.08
N GLY A 141 8.97 -0.46 -22.15
CA GLY A 141 8.38 -1.19 -23.28
C GLY A 141 6.89 -1.51 -23.14
N SER A 142 6.26 -1.20 -22.00
CA SER A 142 4.81 -1.31 -21.84
C SER A 142 4.06 -0.20 -22.59
N GLU A 143 3.01 -0.56 -23.33
CA GLU A 143 2.16 0.37 -24.10
C GLU A 143 1.36 1.35 -23.22
N VAL A 144 1.23 1.04 -21.92
CA VAL A 144 0.50 1.86 -20.94
C VAL A 144 1.43 2.57 -19.95
N LEU A 145 2.75 2.55 -20.18
CA LEU A 145 3.69 3.09 -19.19
C LEU A 145 3.46 4.57 -18.92
N GLU A 146 3.26 5.38 -19.96
CA GLU A 146 3.01 6.82 -19.81
C GLU A 146 1.64 7.10 -19.19
N ASP A 147 0.63 6.27 -19.49
CA ASP A 147 -0.68 6.34 -18.84
C ASP A 147 -0.55 6.11 -17.31
N LEU A 148 0.22 5.11 -16.89
CA LEU A 148 0.47 4.82 -15.48
C LEU A 148 1.26 5.94 -14.78
N LYS A 149 2.26 6.53 -15.45
CA LYS A 149 2.99 7.68 -14.91
C LYS A 149 2.08 8.89 -14.72
N SER A 150 1.19 9.16 -15.67
CA SER A 150 0.19 10.23 -15.54
C SER A 150 -0.71 9.98 -14.34
N LEU A 151 -1.23 8.76 -14.17
CA LEU A 151 -2.05 8.42 -13.00
C LEU A 151 -1.28 8.61 -11.68
N GLU A 152 0.00 8.21 -11.62
CA GLU A 152 0.84 8.42 -10.43
C GLU A 152 1.07 9.91 -10.14
N GLN A 153 1.27 10.73 -11.18
CA GLN A 153 1.40 12.18 -11.06
C GLN A 153 0.09 12.83 -10.57
N ASP A 154 -1.06 12.30 -10.97
CA ASP A 154 -2.39 12.72 -10.51
C ASP A 154 -2.70 12.24 -9.08
N GLY A 155 -1.75 11.59 -8.41
CA GLY A 155 -1.83 11.20 -7.00
C GLY A 155 -2.25 9.74 -6.77
N LEU A 156 -2.46 8.95 -7.82
CA LEU A 156 -2.75 7.52 -7.65
C LEU A 156 -1.52 6.80 -7.09
N LYS A 157 -1.68 6.12 -5.95
CA LYS A 157 -0.61 5.29 -5.42
C LYS A 157 -0.57 3.93 -6.12
N ILE A 158 0.47 3.70 -6.91
CA ILE A 158 0.70 2.45 -7.64
C ILE A 158 1.67 1.56 -6.85
N LEU A 159 1.26 0.34 -6.51
CA LEU A 159 2.07 -0.65 -5.80
C LEU A 159 2.48 -1.77 -6.77
N VAL A 160 3.78 -2.00 -6.91
CA VAL A 160 4.33 -3.02 -7.83
C VAL A 160 5.03 -4.11 -7.02
N CYS A 161 4.64 -5.37 -7.20
CA CYS A 161 5.17 -6.47 -6.41
C CYS A 161 6.66 -6.72 -6.70
N GLY A 162 7.52 -6.48 -5.71
CA GLY A 162 8.97 -6.67 -5.80
C GLY A 162 9.37 -8.12 -6.04
N THR A 163 8.70 -9.08 -5.41
CA THR A 163 8.96 -10.52 -5.64
C THR A 163 8.72 -10.92 -7.09
N CYS A 164 7.66 -10.41 -7.72
CA CYS A 164 7.36 -10.68 -9.13
C CYS A 164 8.37 -10.01 -10.06
N LEU A 165 8.75 -8.76 -9.78
CA LEU A 165 9.80 -8.07 -10.54
C LEU A 165 11.13 -8.83 -10.48
N ASN A 166 11.54 -9.31 -9.31
CA ASN A 166 12.74 -10.10 -9.14
C ASN A 166 12.67 -11.44 -9.90
N TYR A 167 11.55 -12.15 -9.78
CA TYR A 167 11.33 -13.42 -10.48
C TYR A 167 11.46 -13.28 -12.00
N PHE A 168 10.86 -12.23 -12.58
CA PHE A 168 10.96 -11.95 -14.02
C PHE A 168 12.23 -11.22 -14.43
N LYS A 169 13.14 -10.89 -13.49
CA LYS A 169 14.36 -10.09 -13.73
C LYS A 169 14.06 -8.72 -14.35
N LEU A 170 13.01 -8.07 -13.85
CA LEU A 170 12.47 -6.79 -14.34
C LEU A 170 12.68 -5.63 -13.37
N LEU A 171 13.37 -5.83 -12.23
CA LEU A 171 13.55 -4.80 -11.21
C LEU A 171 14.15 -3.50 -11.79
N GLU A 172 15.24 -3.64 -12.54
CA GLU A 172 15.93 -2.52 -13.23
C GLU A 172 15.13 -1.91 -14.39
N LYS A 173 14.07 -2.59 -14.85
CA LYS A 173 13.21 -2.12 -15.93
C LYS A 173 11.96 -1.40 -15.43
N LYS A 174 11.67 -1.42 -14.13
CA LYS A 174 10.53 -0.70 -13.55
C LYS A 174 10.70 0.81 -13.78
N ARG A 175 9.65 1.48 -14.24
CA ARG A 175 9.67 2.93 -14.56
C ARG A 175 8.57 3.73 -13.84
N VAL A 176 7.63 3.08 -13.17
CA VAL A 176 6.52 3.72 -12.43
C VAL A 176 6.14 2.86 -11.20
N GLY A 177 5.57 3.47 -10.16
CA GLY A 177 5.06 2.78 -8.97
C GLY A 177 6.10 2.49 -7.88
N GLU A 178 5.63 2.29 -6.65
CA GLU A 178 6.46 1.88 -5.50
C GLU A 178 6.69 0.36 -5.53
N THR A 179 7.95 -0.08 -5.36
CA THR A 179 8.24 -1.51 -5.17
C THR A 179 7.76 -1.95 -3.79
N THR A 180 6.93 -2.99 -3.73
CA THR A 180 6.26 -3.44 -2.51
C THR A 180 6.47 -4.92 -2.21
N ASN A 181 6.02 -5.35 -1.03
CA ASN A 181 5.92 -6.75 -0.64
C ASN A 181 4.45 -7.15 -0.39
N MET A 182 4.23 -8.42 -0.03
CA MET A 182 2.88 -8.94 0.20
C MET A 182 2.15 -8.27 1.39
N LEU A 183 2.89 -7.85 2.41
CA LEU A 183 2.32 -7.19 3.59
C LEU A 183 1.78 -5.79 3.25
N ASP A 184 2.49 -5.05 2.40
CA ASP A 184 2.02 -3.78 1.88
C ASP A 184 0.69 -3.95 1.14
N ILE A 185 0.57 -5.00 0.33
CA ILE A 185 -0.63 -5.32 -0.46
C ILE A 185 -1.79 -5.72 0.46
N VAL A 186 -1.56 -6.62 1.43
CA VAL A 186 -2.59 -7.03 2.40
C VAL A 186 -3.06 -5.85 3.24
N THR A 187 -2.13 -4.98 3.67
CA THR A 187 -2.47 -3.76 4.42
C THR A 187 -3.26 -2.79 3.54
N ALA A 188 -2.89 -2.67 2.25
CA ALA A 188 -3.66 -1.88 1.29
C ALA A 188 -5.09 -2.41 1.14
N MET A 189 -5.26 -3.72 0.97
CA MET A 189 -6.58 -4.34 0.85
C MET A 189 -7.43 -4.14 2.10
N GLN A 190 -6.84 -4.19 3.29
CA GLN A 190 -7.56 -3.97 4.56
C GLN A 190 -8.04 -2.53 4.74
N LEU A 191 -7.31 -1.56 4.20
CA LEU A 191 -7.64 -0.14 4.26
C LEU A 191 -8.60 0.30 3.15
N ALA A 192 -8.80 -0.53 2.13
CA ALA A 192 -9.70 -0.25 1.02
C ALA A 192 -11.15 -0.53 1.42
N ASP A 193 -12.07 0.37 1.04
CA ASP A 193 -13.50 0.13 1.18
C ASP A 193 -14.01 -0.89 0.16
N LYS A 194 -13.31 -1.01 -0.98
CA LYS A 194 -13.62 -1.95 -2.06
C LYS A 194 -12.35 -2.42 -2.76
N VAL A 195 -12.25 -3.72 -2.99
CA VAL A 195 -11.21 -4.33 -3.83
C VAL A 195 -11.85 -4.83 -5.12
N ILE A 196 -11.31 -4.40 -6.27
CA ILE A 196 -11.65 -4.89 -7.60
C ILE A 196 -10.47 -5.73 -8.09
N ASN A 197 -10.67 -7.02 -8.31
CA ASN A 197 -9.63 -7.93 -8.80
C ASN A 197 -9.81 -8.21 -10.29
N LEU A 198 -8.73 -8.15 -11.05
CA LEU A 198 -8.66 -8.28 -12.50
C LEU A 198 -7.76 -9.44 -12.94
#